data_AF-A0A1H4AMD9-F1
#
_entry.id   AF-A0A1H4AMD9-F1
#
_cell.length_a   1.000
_cell.length_b   1.000
_cell.length_c   1.000
_cell.angle_alpha   90.00
_cell.angle_beta   90.00
_cell.angle_gamma   90.00
#
_symmetry.space_group_name_H-M   'P 1'
#
loop_
_entity.id
_entity.type
_entity.pdbx_description
1 polymer ?
#
loop_
_entity_poly.entity_id
_entity_poly.type
_entity_poly.pdbx_seq_one_letter_code
_entity_poly.pdbx_strand_id
1 'polypeptide(L)'
;MTSAQKPVPQAPLQRAQGMLFGDTLPDLDTQTGYRGPIACKAAGITYRQLDYWARTGLVEPSIRGASGSGSQRLYSFRDILVLKVVKRLLDTGVTLQQIRTAITFLHERGVDDLAQITLMSDGASVYECTSADEVIDLVQGGQGVFGIAVGRVWREVEGSLAELPTDRADEAIEPGMDELSRRRAARRAAGS
;
A
#
# COMPACT_ATOMS: atom_id res chain seq x y z
N MET A 1 -30.75 41.93 0.81
CA MET A 1 -31.26 40.58 1.12
C MET A 1 -30.05 39.71 1.48
N THR A 2 -29.72 39.65 2.76
CA THR A 2 -28.55 38.92 3.29
C THR A 2 -29.08 37.61 3.88
N SER A 3 -28.73 36.48 3.27
CA SER A 3 -29.11 35.16 3.77
C SER A 3 -28.20 34.76 4.93
N ALA A 4 -28.80 34.47 6.08
CA ALA A 4 -28.13 34.02 7.29
C ALA A 4 -27.97 32.49 7.26
N GLN A 5 -26.72 32.02 7.30
CA GLN A 5 -26.39 30.60 7.46
C GLN A 5 -26.55 30.20 8.94
N LYS A 6 -27.41 29.23 9.23
CA LYS A 6 -27.54 28.60 10.57
C LYS A 6 -26.39 27.60 10.81
N PRO A 7 -25.86 27.50 12.04
CA PRO A 7 -24.81 26.52 12.37
C PRO A 7 -25.39 25.09 12.46
N VAL A 8 -24.63 24.14 11.93
CA VAL A 8 -24.92 22.70 12.00
C VAL A 8 -24.58 22.19 13.41
N PRO A 9 -25.47 21.46 14.10
CA PRO A 9 -25.17 20.87 15.40
C PRO A 9 -24.16 19.73 15.25
N GLN A 10 -23.04 19.82 15.97
CA GLN A 10 -22.07 18.73 16.10
C GLN A 10 -22.67 17.62 16.96
N ALA A 11 -22.93 16.47 16.34
CA ALA A 11 -23.34 15.27 17.05
C ALA A 11 -22.15 14.69 17.84
N PRO A 12 -22.37 14.18 19.07
CA PRO A 12 -21.32 13.59 19.88
C PRO A 12 -20.75 12.34 19.22
N LEU A 13 -19.42 12.27 19.13
CA LEU A 13 -18.65 11.08 18.76
C LEU A 13 -19.03 9.93 19.70
N GLN A 14 -19.99 9.12 19.28
CA GLN A 14 -20.44 7.97 20.05
C GLN A 14 -19.40 6.88 19.90
N ARG A 15 -18.58 6.74 20.95
CA ARG A 15 -17.65 5.65 21.20
C ARG A 15 -18.34 4.31 20.91
N ALA A 16 -18.02 3.71 19.77
CA ALA A 16 -18.30 2.29 19.55
C ALA A 16 -17.28 1.48 20.36
N GLN A 17 -17.80 0.74 21.31
CA GLN A 17 -17.12 -0.12 22.27
C GLN A 17 -16.07 -1.05 21.64
N GLY A 18 -14.84 -0.94 22.13
CA GLY A 18 -14.01 -2.03 22.65
C GLY A 18 -13.77 -3.25 21.76
N MET A 19 -12.77 -3.16 20.87
CA MET A 19 -11.98 -4.34 20.51
C MET A 19 -11.02 -4.68 21.66
N LEU A 20 -11.03 -5.94 22.08
CA LEU A 20 -10.47 -6.44 23.34
C LEU A 20 -8.93 -6.57 23.38
N PHE A 21 -8.23 -5.98 22.42
CA PHE A 21 -6.78 -5.88 22.40
C PHE A 21 -6.42 -4.47 21.95
N GLY A 22 -5.86 -3.69 22.87
CA GLY A 22 -5.47 -2.28 22.70
C GLY A 22 -4.23 -2.10 21.84
N ASP A 23 -4.14 -2.80 20.71
CA ASP A 23 -3.32 -2.31 19.62
C ASP A 23 -4.19 -1.30 18.91
N THR A 24 -3.83 -0.02 19.03
CA THR A 24 -4.24 0.99 18.08
C THR A 24 -4.10 0.31 16.71
N LEU A 25 -5.22 0.11 15.99
CA LEU A 25 -5.17 -0.11 14.55
C LEU A 25 -4.09 0.83 14.03
N PRO A 26 -3.18 0.42 13.13
CA PRO A 26 -2.16 1.31 12.60
C PRO A 26 -2.89 2.40 11.81
N ASP A 27 -3.38 3.37 12.57
CA ASP A 27 -3.99 4.60 12.19
C ASP A 27 -2.79 5.36 11.66
N LEU A 28 -2.50 5.10 10.39
CA LEU A 28 -1.75 5.98 9.52
C LEU A 28 -0.58 6.62 10.25
N ASP A 29 0.29 5.82 10.88
CA ASP A 29 1.53 6.37 11.39
C ASP A 29 2.34 6.77 10.17
N THR A 30 2.15 8.01 9.75
CA THR A 30 2.81 8.69 8.63
C THR A 30 4.31 8.82 8.86
N GLN A 31 4.81 8.30 9.98
CA GLN A 31 6.22 8.22 10.34
C GLN A 31 6.76 6.79 10.33
N THR A 32 5.91 5.76 10.36
CA THR A 32 6.36 4.36 10.24
C THR A 32 6.42 3.96 8.77
N GLY A 33 7.61 3.54 8.32
CA GLY A 33 7.85 3.18 6.94
C GLY A 33 8.61 1.87 6.79
N TYR A 34 8.23 1.09 5.80
CA TYR A 34 8.75 -0.24 5.51
C TYR A 34 9.80 -0.19 4.41
N ARG A 35 10.89 -0.92 4.58
CA ARG A 35 11.94 -1.03 3.55
C ARG A 35 11.49 -1.87 2.36
N GLY A 36 12.16 -1.67 1.24
CA GLY A 36 11.92 -2.40 -0.02
C GLY A 36 11.75 -3.92 0.13
N PRO A 37 12.61 -4.66 0.87
CA PRO A 37 12.43 -6.10 1.05
C PRO A 37 11.12 -6.48 1.77
N ILE A 38 10.73 -5.74 2.80
CA ILE A 38 9.49 -5.97 3.56
C ILE A 38 8.28 -5.63 2.68
N ALA A 39 8.32 -4.48 1.99
CA ALA A 39 7.30 -4.07 1.04
C ALA A 39 7.10 -5.11 -0.09
N CYS A 40 8.20 -5.62 -0.66
CA CYS A 40 8.17 -6.69 -1.67
C CYS A 40 7.49 -7.95 -1.13
N LYS A 41 7.85 -8.39 0.08
CA LYS A 41 7.29 -9.59 0.70
C LYS A 41 5.79 -9.43 0.98
N ALA A 42 5.37 -8.33 1.59
CA ALA A 42 3.96 -8.08 1.95
C ALA A 42 3.05 -7.88 0.72
N ALA A 43 3.54 -7.19 -0.31
CA ALA A 43 2.81 -7.02 -1.58
C ALA A 43 2.93 -8.25 -2.51
N GLY A 44 3.86 -9.17 -2.23
CA GLY A 44 4.15 -10.33 -3.07
C GLY A 44 4.78 -9.98 -4.42
N ILE A 45 5.58 -8.91 -4.49
CA ILE A 45 6.23 -8.45 -5.73
C ILE A 45 7.74 -8.65 -5.66
N THR A 46 8.39 -8.65 -6.82
CA THR A 46 9.85 -8.67 -6.90
C THR A 46 10.44 -7.28 -6.66
N TYR A 47 11.71 -7.23 -6.25
CA TYR A 47 12.44 -5.97 -6.12
C TYR A 47 12.51 -5.18 -7.44
N ARG A 48 12.58 -5.88 -8.57
CA ARG A 48 12.61 -5.27 -9.91
C ARG A 48 11.27 -4.60 -10.25
N GLN A 49 10.15 -5.22 -9.89
CA GLN A 49 8.83 -4.61 -10.04
C GLN A 49 8.71 -3.36 -9.16
N LEU A 50 9.12 -3.45 -7.88
CA LEU A 50 9.11 -2.32 -6.97
C LEU A 50 9.95 -1.14 -7.51
N ASP A 51 11.17 -1.40 -7.96
CA ASP A 51 12.04 -0.35 -8.49
C ASP A 51 11.50 0.26 -9.79
N TYR A 52 10.99 -0.57 -10.70
CA TYR A 52 10.39 -0.09 -11.96
C TYR A 52 9.15 0.78 -11.70
N TRP A 53 8.27 0.38 -10.78
CA TRP A 53 7.07 1.14 -10.45
C TRP A 53 7.39 2.44 -9.71
N ALA A 54 8.39 2.46 -8.84
CA ALA A 54 8.86 3.69 -8.20
C ALA A 54 9.50 4.64 -9.23
N ARG A 55 10.36 4.13 -10.12
CA ARG A 55 11.05 4.95 -11.13
C ARG A 55 10.12 5.50 -12.20
N THR A 56 9.01 4.82 -12.48
CA THR A 56 7.99 5.28 -13.43
C THR A 56 6.86 6.07 -12.77
N GLY A 57 6.94 6.33 -11.47
CA GLY A 57 5.90 7.05 -10.72
C GLY A 57 4.55 6.32 -10.73
N LEU A 58 4.53 4.99 -10.81
CA LEU A 58 3.30 4.21 -10.63
C LEU A 58 2.95 4.09 -9.14
N VAL A 59 3.95 3.76 -8.32
CA VAL A 59 3.84 3.79 -6.86
C VAL A 59 5.18 4.24 -6.30
N GLU A 60 5.19 5.42 -5.68
CA GLU A 60 6.37 6.01 -5.07
C GLU A 60 6.34 5.82 -3.54
N PRO A 61 7.50 5.73 -2.88
CA PRO A 61 7.55 5.69 -1.42
C PRO A 61 7.06 7.01 -0.82
N SER A 62 6.01 6.95 0.00
CA SER A 62 5.39 8.15 0.58
C SER A 62 6.04 8.63 1.88
N ILE A 63 6.80 7.76 2.58
CA ILE A 63 7.45 8.11 3.86
C ILE A 63 8.84 8.71 3.62
N ARG A 64 9.64 8.05 2.78
CA ARG A 64 10.99 8.53 2.43
C ARG A 64 11.35 8.12 1.02
N GLY A 65 11.57 9.12 0.16
CA GLY A 65 12.12 8.95 -1.18
C GLY A 65 13.59 8.52 -1.18
N ALA A 66 14.15 8.30 -2.37
CA ALA A 66 15.59 8.15 -2.54
C ALA A 66 16.22 9.54 -2.73
N SER A 67 17.05 9.99 -1.79
CA SER A 67 17.86 11.21 -1.87
C SER A 67 19.35 10.85 -1.76
N GLY A 68 19.98 10.56 -2.91
CA GLY A 68 21.42 10.25 -2.99
C GLY A 68 21.81 8.80 -2.68
N SER A 69 23.11 8.51 -2.81
CA SER A 69 23.70 7.20 -2.54
C SER A 69 23.55 6.85 -1.05
N GLY A 70 22.93 5.70 -0.75
CA GLY A 70 22.74 5.21 0.63
C GLY A 70 21.39 5.55 1.27
N SER A 71 20.57 6.41 0.66
CA SER A 71 19.21 6.67 1.15
C SER A 71 18.30 5.45 0.96
N GLN A 72 17.64 5.03 2.03
CA GLN A 72 16.71 3.91 2.00
C GLN A 72 15.29 4.42 1.76
N ARG A 73 14.65 3.92 0.70
CA ARG A 73 13.23 4.18 0.43
C ARG A 73 12.39 3.54 1.54
N LEU A 74 11.47 4.33 2.10
CA LEU A 74 10.51 3.87 3.09
C LEU A 74 9.10 4.01 2.54
N TYR A 75 8.40 2.89 2.48
CA TYR A 75 7.04 2.77 1.97
C TYR A 75 6.06 2.78 3.14
N SER A 76 4.96 3.52 3.03
CA SER A 76 3.89 3.45 4.02
C SER A 76 3.11 2.14 3.90
N PHE A 77 2.25 1.85 4.89
CA PHE A 77 1.25 0.79 4.77
C PHE A 77 0.41 0.97 3.49
N ARG A 78 -0.01 2.21 3.23
CA ARG A 78 -0.83 2.55 2.06
C ARG A 78 -0.09 2.26 0.75
N ASP A 79 1.20 2.57 0.67
CA ASP A 79 1.99 2.25 -0.52
C ASP A 79 1.98 0.73 -0.76
N ILE A 80 2.17 -0.07 0.30
CA ILE A 80 2.15 -1.54 0.19
C ILE A 80 0.79 -2.06 -0.24
N LEU A 81 -0.30 -1.49 0.26
CA LEU A 81 -1.66 -1.80 -0.19
C LEU A 81 -1.80 -1.53 -1.70
N VAL A 82 -1.41 -0.34 -2.15
CA VAL A 82 -1.48 0.03 -3.57
C VAL A 82 -0.59 -0.90 -4.41
N LEU A 83 0.63 -1.20 -3.97
CA LEU A 83 1.53 -2.17 -4.64
C LEU A 83 0.86 -3.53 -4.83
N LYS A 84 0.16 -4.04 -3.81
CA LYS A 84 -0.52 -5.33 -3.86
C LYS A 84 -1.74 -5.31 -4.78
N VAL A 85 -2.50 -4.20 -4.79
CA VAL A 85 -3.63 -4.00 -5.72
C VAL A 85 -3.14 -3.90 -7.16
N VAL A 86 -2.10 -3.10 -7.43
CA VAL A 86 -1.46 -2.98 -8.75
C VAL A 86 -1.01 -4.34 -9.25
N LYS A 87 -0.34 -5.13 -8.39
CA LYS A 87 0.05 -6.50 -8.73
C LYS A 87 -1.16 -7.33 -9.17
N ARG A 88 -2.23 -7.37 -8.37
CA ARG A 88 -3.43 -8.17 -8.69
C ARG A 88 -4.08 -7.76 -10.00
N LEU A 89 -4.15 -6.46 -10.31
CA LEU A 89 -4.67 -5.98 -11.59
C LEU A 89 -3.77 -6.40 -12.76
N LEU A 90 -2.44 -6.34 -12.61
CA LEU A 90 -1.50 -6.81 -13.64
C LEU A 90 -1.60 -8.31 -13.86
N ASP A 91 -1.74 -9.10 -12.79
CA ASP A 91 -1.86 -10.57 -12.85
C ASP A 91 -3.12 -11.00 -13.61
N THR A 92 -4.16 -10.16 -13.68
CA THR A 92 -5.38 -10.41 -14.48
C THR A 92 -5.32 -9.83 -15.90
N GLY A 93 -4.19 -9.26 -16.31
CA GLY A 93 -3.99 -8.73 -17.67
C GLY A 93 -4.43 -7.28 -17.87
N VAL A 94 -4.77 -6.54 -16.81
CA VAL A 94 -5.07 -5.11 -16.91
C VAL A 94 -3.79 -4.36 -17.25
N THR A 95 -3.87 -3.41 -18.18
CA THR A 95 -2.70 -2.64 -18.63
C THR A 95 -2.29 -1.58 -17.61
N LEU A 96 -1.01 -1.21 -17.61
CA LEU A 96 -0.47 -0.15 -16.72
C LEU A 96 -1.22 1.19 -16.86
N GLN A 97 -1.71 1.51 -18.06
CA GLN A 97 -2.44 2.76 -18.28
C GLN A 97 -3.78 2.78 -17.54
N GLN A 98 -4.56 1.70 -17.64
CA GLN A 98 -5.84 1.56 -16.91
C GLN A 98 -5.61 1.54 -15.40
N ILE A 99 -4.55 0.87 -14.95
CA ILE A 99 -4.18 0.81 -13.53
C ILE A 99 -3.88 2.21 -12.99
N ARG A 100 -3.16 3.06 -13.72
CA ARG A 100 -2.86 4.44 -13.29
C ARG A 100 -4.12 5.24 -12.98
N THR A 101 -5.15 5.11 -13.82
CA THR A 101 -6.44 5.78 -13.57
C THR A 101 -7.09 5.23 -12.30
N ALA A 102 -7.09 3.91 -12.11
CA ALA A 102 -7.71 3.26 -10.96
C ALA A 102 -7.06 3.64 -9.62
N ILE A 103 -5.73 3.70 -9.57
CA ILE A 103 -5.01 3.98 -8.32
C ILE A 103 -5.14 5.44 -7.87
N THR A 104 -5.40 6.39 -8.78
CA THR A 104 -5.66 7.78 -8.41
C THR A 104 -6.86 7.88 -7.48
N PHE A 105 -7.93 7.13 -7.76
CA PHE A 105 -9.12 7.09 -6.91
C PHE A 105 -8.83 6.57 -5.50
N LEU A 106 -7.94 5.58 -5.37
CA LEU A 106 -7.50 5.10 -4.05
C LEU A 106 -6.69 6.15 -3.29
N HIS A 107 -6.01 7.06 -4.00
CA HIS A 107 -5.21 8.12 -3.39
C HIS A 107 -6.05 9.27 -2.83
N GLU A 108 -7.22 9.53 -3.39
CA GLU A 108 -8.10 10.63 -3.02
C GLU A 108 -9.00 10.32 -1.81
N ARG A 109 -9.14 9.04 -1.44
CA ARG A 109 -10.02 8.58 -0.34
C ARG A 109 -9.29 8.33 0.98
N GLY A 110 -10.04 8.51 2.07
CA GLY A 110 -9.61 8.17 3.43
C GLY A 110 -9.56 6.66 3.67
N VAL A 111 -8.87 6.24 4.72
CA VAL A 111 -8.67 4.81 5.03
C VAL A 111 -9.98 4.08 5.33
N ASP A 112 -10.90 4.72 6.05
CA ASP A 112 -12.20 4.11 6.38
C ASP A 112 -13.03 3.80 5.13
N ASP A 113 -12.89 4.61 4.07
CA ASP A 113 -13.58 4.42 2.81
C ASP A 113 -13.02 3.23 2.01
N LEU A 114 -11.71 2.96 2.12
CA LEU A 114 -11.06 1.87 1.39
C LEU A 114 -11.62 0.48 1.74
N ALA A 115 -12.18 0.32 2.94
CA ALA A 115 -12.75 -0.95 3.40
C ALA A 115 -13.97 -1.39 2.60
N GLN A 116 -14.74 -0.43 2.04
CA GLN A 116 -15.97 -0.70 1.29
C GLN A 116 -15.75 -0.75 -0.23
N ILE A 117 -14.54 -0.44 -0.70
CA ILE A 117 -14.25 -0.38 -2.14
C ILE A 117 -14.01 -1.79 -2.69
N THR A 118 -14.65 -2.07 -3.82
CA THR A 118 -14.32 -3.16 -4.71
C THR A 118 -13.92 -2.60 -6.06
N LEU A 119 -12.67 -2.83 -6.47
CA LEU A 119 -12.24 -2.52 -7.84
C LEU A 119 -12.69 -3.63 -8.77
N MET A 120 -13.43 -3.29 -9.81
CA MET A 120 -13.93 -4.22 -10.81
C MET A 120 -13.24 -3.97 -12.15
N SER A 121 -12.83 -5.02 -12.85
CA SER A 121 -12.24 -4.90 -14.17
C SER A 121 -12.76 -5.95 -15.14
N ASP A 122 -13.03 -5.52 -16.37
CA ASP A 122 -13.34 -6.36 -17.53
C ASP A 122 -12.10 -6.57 -18.44
N GLY A 123 -10.91 -6.16 -17.98
CA GLY A 123 -9.66 -6.17 -18.76
C GLY A 123 -9.47 -4.95 -19.69
N ALA A 124 -10.55 -4.22 -20.00
CA ALA A 124 -10.52 -3.01 -20.82
C ALA A 124 -10.65 -1.73 -19.99
N SER A 125 -11.21 -1.81 -18.80
CA SER A 125 -11.40 -0.70 -17.87
C SER A 125 -11.36 -1.19 -16.42
N VAL A 126 -11.18 -0.26 -15.49
CA VAL A 126 -11.26 -0.51 -14.05
C VAL A 126 -12.27 0.46 -13.47
N TYR A 127 -13.21 -0.07 -12.70
CA TYR A 127 -14.31 0.64 -12.08
C TYR A 127 -14.16 0.53 -10.57
N GLU A 128 -14.53 1.59 -9.87
CA GLU A 128 -14.68 1.57 -8.43
C GLU A 128 -16.15 1.30 -8.12
N CYS A 129 -16.44 0.24 -7.38
CA CYS A 129 -17.77 -0.07 -6.87
C CYS A 129 -17.75 0.04 -5.35
N THR A 130 -18.75 0.72 -4.81
CA THR A 130 -18.95 0.88 -3.36
C THR A 130 -20.22 0.20 -2.85
N SER A 131 -21.02 -0.35 -3.77
CA SER A 131 -22.25 -1.08 -3.47
C SER A 131 -22.38 -2.36 -4.31
N ALA A 132 -23.22 -3.29 -3.84
CA ALA A 132 -23.50 -4.52 -4.57
C ALA A 132 -24.27 -4.29 -5.88
N ASP A 133 -25.13 -3.26 -5.91
CA ASP A 133 -25.93 -2.93 -7.09
C ASP A 133 -25.05 -2.45 -8.25
N GLU A 134 -24.05 -1.60 -7.98
CA GLU A 134 -23.06 -1.17 -8.98
C GLU A 134 -22.27 -2.37 -9.57
N VAL A 135 -21.95 -3.36 -8.74
CA VAL A 135 -21.29 -4.60 -9.18
C VAL A 135 -22.22 -5.40 -10.10
N ILE A 136 -23.50 -5.53 -9.73
CA ILE A 136 -24.50 -6.26 -10.52
C ILE A 136 -24.68 -5.60 -11.89
N ASP A 137 -24.82 -4.28 -11.94
CA ASP A 137 -25.01 -3.53 -13.18
C ASP A 137 -23.85 -3.74 -14.17
N LEU A 138 -22.61 -3.83 -13.66
CA LEU A 138 -21.44 -4.09 -14.48
C LEU A 138 -21.43 -5.52 -15.06
N VAL A 139 -21.93 -6.51 -14.32
CA VAL A 139 -21.95 -7.92 -14.74
C VAL A 139 -23.10 -8.21 -15.72
N GLN A 140 -24.20 -7.45 -15.65
CA GLN A 140 -25.39 -7.67 -16.48
C GLN A 140 -25.12 -7.59 -18.00
N GLY A 141 -24.03 -6.94 -18.43
CA GLY A 141 -23.60 -6.90 -19.82
C GLY A 141 -23.12 -8.25 -20.41
N GLY A 142 -23.06 -9.33 -19.61
CA GLY A 142 -22.61 -10.65 -20.05
C GLY A 142 -21.09 -10.76 -20.26
N GLN A 143 -20.34 -9.76 -19.84
CA GLN A 143 -18.88 -9.71 -19.88
C GLN A 143 -18.30 -10.32 -18.61
N GLY A 144 -17.20 -11.08 -18.74
CA GLY A 144 -16.47 -11.60 -17.58
C GLY A 144 -15.75 -10.47 -16.86
N VAL A 145 -16.05 -10.28 -15.57
CA VAL A 145 -15.41 -9.27 -14.73
C VAL A 145 -14.68 -9.90 -13.56
N PHE A 146 -13.59 -9.26 -13.17
CA PHE A 146 -12.79 -9.62 -12.00
C PHE A 146 -12.89 -8.52 -10.94
N GLY A 147 -13.16 -8.92 -9.70
CA GLY A 147 -13.29 -8.00 -8.56
C GLY A 147 -12.15 -8.15 -7.55
N ILE A 148 -11.59 -7.01 -7.13
CA ILE A 148 -10.66 -6.89 -6.01
C ILE A 148 -11.33 -6.10 -4.90
N ALA A 149 -11.82 -6.79 -3.87
CA ALA A 149 -12.27 -6.15 -2.64
C ALA A 149 -11.06 -5.55 -1.89
N VAL A 150 -10.91 -4.24 -1.91
CA VAL A 150 -9.75 -3.52 -1.35
C VAL A 150 -9.66 -3.76 0.16
N GLY A 151 -10.79 -3.74 0.88
CA GLY A 151 -10.84 -4.08 2.31
C GLY A 151 -10.38 -5.50 2.64
N ARG A 152 -10.40 -6.44 1.69
CA ARG A 152 -9.79 -7.77 1.88
C ARG A 152 -8.28 -7.71 1.72
N VAL A 153 -7.80 -7.00 0.68
CA VAL A 153 -6.36 -6.81 0.45
C VAL A 153 -5.71 -6.08 1.62
N TRP A 154 -6.40 -5.09 2.20
CA TRP A 154 -5.99 -4.41 3.43
C TRP A 154 -5.64 -5.40 4.54
N ARG A 155 -6.59 -6.25 4.92
CA ARG A 155 -6.41 -7.25 5.99
C ARG A 155 -5.29 -8.24 5.70
N GLU A 156 -5.11 -8.60 4.43
CA GLU A 156 -3.98 -9.45 4.05
C GLU A 156 -2.63 -8.74 4.23
N VAL A 157 -2.53 -7.46 3.86
CA VAL A 157 -1.32 -6.66 4.07
C VAL A 157 -1.04 -6.49 5.55
N GLU A 158 -2.07 -6.15 6.34
CA GLU A 158 -1.99 -6.05 7.80
C GLU A 158 -1.47 -7.34 8.43
N GLY A 159 -2.09 -8.49 8.11
CA GLY A 159 -1.61 -9.79 8.59
C GLY A 159 -0.18 -10.09 8.15
N SER A 160 0.16 -9.74 6.91
CA SER A 160 1.52 -9.97 6.38
C SER A 160 2.56 -9.11 7.10
N LEU A 161 2.22 -7.88 7.49
CA LEU A 161 3.12 -6.96 8.17
C LEU A 161 3.20 -7.22 9.68
N ALA A 162 2.12 -7.70 10.31
CA ALA A 162 2.12 -8.09 11.71
C ALA A 162 3.11 -9.23 12.02
N GLU A 163 3.36 -10.10 11.04
CA GLU A 163 4.32 -11.21 11.14
C GLU A 163 5.76 -10.82 10.76
N LEU A 164 6.01 -9.58 10.34
CA LEU A 164 7.30 -9.13 9.82
C LEU A 164 7.97 -8.10 10.74
N PRO A 165 9.31 -8.12 10.87
CA PRO A 165 10.03 -7.08 11.61
C PRO A 165 9.73 -5.70 11.04
N THR A 166 9.35 -4.75 11.91
CA THR A 166 9.13 -3.34 11.57
C THR A 166 10.43 -2.55 11.81
N ASP A 167 11.03 -2.02 10.74
CA ASP A 167 12.13 -1.06 10.88
C ASP A 167 11.52 0.32 11.09
N ARG A 168 11.74 0.95 12.25
CA ARG A 168 11.31 2.34 12.49
C ARG A 168 12.21 3.31 11.71
N ALA A 169 11.64 4.41 11.20
CA ALA A 169 12.34 5.39 10.38
C ALA A 169 13.56 6.06 11.06
N ASP A 170 13.65 5.94 12.39
CA ASP A 170 14.72 6.47 13.25
C ASP A 170 15.87 5.49 13.49
N GLU A 171 15.74 4.21 13.10
CA GLU A 171 16.89 3.31 13.05
C GLU A 171 17.66 3.60 11.75
N ALA A 172 18.55 4.59 11.85
CA ALA A 172 19.70 4.68 10.98
C ALA A 172 20.42 3.32 11.04
N ILE A 173 20.17 2.48 10.03
CA ILE A 173 21.05 1.35 9.78
C ILE A 173 22.40 1.98 9.46
N GLU A 174 23.32 1.89 10.42
CA GLU A 174 24.75 2.04 10.21
C GLU A 174 25.08 1.49 8.81
N PRO A 175 25.62 2.31 7.89
CA PRO A 175 25.80 1.92 6.51
C PRO A 175 26.49 0.57 6.48
N GLY A 176 25.77 -0.44 5.96
CA GLY A 176 26.15 -1.83 5.97
C GLY A 176 27.57 -1.99 5.46
N MET A 177 28.52 -1.99 6.40
CA MET A 177 29.92 -2.19 6.16
C MET A 177 30.12 -3.67 5.87
N ASP A 178 29.86 -4.01 4.62
CA ASP A 178 30.47 -5.09 3.86
C ASP A 178 30.96 -6.27 4.71
N GLU A 179 30.01 -6.96 5.35
CA GLU A 179 30.25 -8.20 6.08
C GLU A 179 30.89 -9.26 5.17
N LEU A 180 30.59 -9.19 3.85
CA LEU A 180 31.16 -10.08 2.85
C LEU A 180 32.64 -9.76 2.57
N SER A 181 33.04 -8.49 2.49
CA SER A 181 34.46 -8.12 2.35
C SER A 181 35.24 -8.30 3.63
N ARG A 182 34.65 -8.13 4.82
CA ARG A 182 35.28 -8.51 6.08
C ARG A 182 35.56 -10.02 6.14
N ARG A 183 34.59 -10.86 5.74
CA ARG A 183 34.78 -12.32 5.66
C ARG A 183 35.83 -12.72 4.61
N ARG A 184 35.88 -12.02 3.47
CA ARG A 184 36.91 -12.24 2.44
C ARG A 184 38.31 -11.82 2.90
N ALA A 185 38.43 -10.71 3.63
CA ALA A 185 39.69 -10.25 4.22
C ALA A 185 40.19 -11.19 5.31
N ALA A 186 39.30 -11.65 6.21
CA ALA A 186 39.64 -12.60 7.27
C ALA A 186 40.13 -13.96 6.71
N ARG A 187 39.53 -14.46 5.62
CA ARG A 187 40.02 -15.67 4.94
C ARG A 187 41.38 -15.51 4.27
N ARG A 188 41.72 -14.30 3.79
CA ARG A 188 43.04 -14.02 3.21
C ARG A 188 44.13 -13.88 4.28
N ALA A 189 43.79 -13.32 5.44
CA ALA A 189 44.73 -13.18 6.57
C ALA A 189 45.01 -14.49 7.30
N ALA A 190 44.04 -15.43 7.34
CA ALA A 190 44.22 -16.75 7.95
C ALA A 190 44.97 -17.77 7.05
N GLY A 191 45.45 -17.33 5.88
CA GLY A 191 46.13 -18.17 4.88
C GLY A 191 47.55 -17.72 4.52
N SER A 192 48.14 -16.79 5.29
CA SER A 192 49.57 -16.43 5.23
C SER A 192 50.25 -16.76 6.55
#